data_AF-A0A821VW78-F1
#
_entry.id   AF-A0A821VW78-F1
#
_cell.length_a   1.000
_cell.length_b   1.000
_cell.length_c   1.000
_cell.angle_alpha   90.00
_cell.angle_beta   90.00
_cell.angle_gamma   90.00
#
_symmetry.space_group_name_H-M   'P 1'
#
loop_
_entity.id
_entity.type
_entity.pdbx_description
1 polymer ?
#
loop_
_entity_poly.entity_id
_entity_poly.type
_entity_poly.pdbx_seq_one_letter_code
_entity_poly.pdbx_strand_id
1 'polypeptide(L)'
;MIPALRRPKVLTSNNSPIKFMILTLKNGKKLVVSSDSFHSIMNIEHKYNCMVCKTEFDFDDEHKANHKKLETHKQKLTLYPHKEDFEENLIRQLDTETCYCTICGVSLSTHSLMRHLSAGVHKMELIKAKNRAYTYKPLE
;
A
#
# COMPACT_ATOMS: atom_id res chain seq x y z
N MET A 1 15.78 0.98 14.34
CA MET A 1 15.22 1.77 13.22
C MET A 1 13.69 1.69 13.31
N ILE A 2 12.99 2.82 13.49
CA ILE A 2 11.54 2.86 13.73
C ILE A 2 10.85 3.25 12.40
N PRO A 3 9.89 2.46 11.88
CA PRO A 3 9.35 2.64 10.52
C PRO A 3 8.60 3.97 10.30
N ALA A 4 8.49 4.38 9.04
CA ALA A 4 7.89 5.65 8.58
C ALA A 4 6.42 5.86 9.00
N LEU A 5 5.70 4.80 9.37
CA LEU A 5 4.28 4.83 9.70
C LEU A 5 4.04 4.55 11.19
N ARG A 6 3.19 5.37 11.83
CA ARG A 6 2.53 4.94 13.07
C ARG A 6 1.48 3.89 12.68
N ARG A 7 1.42 2.78 13.42
CA ARG A 7 0.63 1.55 13.13
C ARG A 7 -0.65 1.83 12.30
N PRO A 8 -0.85 1.15 11.15
CA PRO A 8 -2.06 1.30 10.35
C PRO A 8 -3.32 0.98 11.17
N LYS A 9 -4.38 1.78 11.02
CA LYS A 9 -5.72 1.43 11.52
C LYS A 9 -6.48 0.70 10.41
N VAL A 10 -7.03 -0.45 10.78
CA VAL A 10 -7.77 -1.36 9.89
C VAL A 10 -9.27 -1.01 9.92
N LEU A 11 -9.91 -1.00 8.75
CA LEU A 11 -11.36 -0.81 8.61
C LEU A 11 -12.06 -2.17 8.53
N THR A 12 -12.80 -2.54 9.57
CA THR A 12 -13.65 -3.74 9.57
C THR A 12 -15.12 -3.36 9.54
N SER A 13 -15.86 -3.91 8.58
CA SER A 13 -17.30 -4.17 8.68
C SER A 13 -17.43 -5.66 8.97
N ASN A 14 -18.20 -6.03 9.99
CA ASN A 14 -18.39 -7.41 10.41
C ASN A 14 -18.79 -8.26 9.18
N ASN A 15 -17.96 -9.25 8.85
CA ASN A 15 -18.06 -10.20 7.72
C ASN A 15 -17.57 -9.76 6.32
N SER A 16 -16.96 -8.58 6.13
CA SER A 16 -16.40 -8.17 4.82
C SER A 16 -14.87 -8.07 4.82
N PRO A 17 -14.19 -8.46 3.72
CA PRO A 17 -12.74 -8.28 3.60
C PRO A 17 -12.37 -6.80 3.68
N ILE A 18 -11.30 -6.49 4.42
CA ILE A 18 -10.79 -5.13 4.61
C ILE A 18 -10.42 -4.55 3.23
N LYS A 19 -11.19 -3.56 2.76
CA LYS A 19 -10.97 -2.93 1.45
C LYS A 19 -9.97 -1.77 1.50
N PHE A 20 -9.91 -1.05 2.62
CA PHE A 20 -9.09 0.16 2.76
C PHE A 20 -8.31 0.18 4.08
N MET A 21 -7.19 0.90 4.08
CA MET A 21 -6.28 1.07 5.21
C MET A 21 -6.09 2.56 5.49
N ILE A 22 -6.26 2.99 6.75
CA ILE A 22 -5.98 4.36 7.17
C ILE A 22 -4.56 4.42 7.74
N LEU A 23 -3.71 5.21 7.10
CA LEU A 23 -2.32 5.41 7.46
C LEU A 23 -2.16 6.76 8.13
N THR A 24 -1.53 6.80 9.30
CA THR A 24 -1.16 8.06 9.97
C THR A 24 0.35 8.27 9.81
N LEU A 25 0.71 9.31 9.07
CA LEU A 25 2.10 9.70 8.83
C LEU A 25 2.72 10.31 10.09
N LYS A 26 4.06 10.40 10.14
CA LYS A 26 4.79 10.99 11.27
C LYS A 26 4.38 12.46 11.56
N ASN A 27 4.05 13.22 10.53
CA ASN A 27 3.55 14.60 10.63
C ASN A 27 2.06 14.71 11.02
N GLY A 28 1.41 13.59 11.36
CA GLY A 28 0.00 13.55 11.77
C GLY A 28 -1.01 13.54 10.61
N LYS A 29 -0.59 13.77 9.37
CA LYS A 29 -1.47 13.64 8.20
C LYS A 29 -1.95 12.21 8.06
N LYS A 30 -3.16 12.06 7.54
CA LYS A 30 -3.77 10.75 7.26
C LYS A 30 -3.92 10.52 5.76
N LEU A 31 -3.71 9.28 5.34
CA LEU A 31 -3.95 8.82 3.97
C LEU A 31 -4.80 7.55 4.01
N VAL A 32 -5.72 7.42 3.06
CA VAL A 32 -6.50 6.18 2.87
C VAL A 32 -6.11 5.53 1.56
N VAL A 33 -5.55 4.34 1.65
CA VAL A 33 -5.12 3.51 0.52
C VAL A 33 -5.90 2.20 0.50
N SER A 34 -5.91 1.50 -0.64
CA SER A 34 -6.51 0.17 -0.68
C SER A 34 -5.71 -0.81 0.19
N SER A 35 -6.39 -1.83 0.72
CA SER A 35 -5.76 -2.90 1.47
C SER A 35 -4.75 -3.65 0.61
N ASP A 36 -5.10 -3.98 -0.63
CA ASP A 36 -4.19 -4.65 -1.58
C ASP A 36 -2.93 -3.81 -1.81
N SER A 37 -3.12 -2.50 -2.06
CA SER A 37 -2.00 -1.60 -2.30
C SER A 37 -1.07 -1.50 -1.10
N PHE A 38 -1.59 -1.40 0.13
CA PHE A 38 -0.76 -1.37 1.34
C PHE A 38 0.10 -2.63 1.51
N HIS A 39 -0.47 -3.79 1.19
CA HIS A 39 0.18 -5.10 1.26
C HIS A 39 1.01 -5.42 0.00
N SER A 40 1.17 -4.45 -0.91
CA SER A 40 1.92 -4.58 -2.17
C SER A 40 1.40 -5.73 -3.07
N ILE A 41 0.08 -5.89 -3.14
CA ILE A 41 -0.58 -6.88 -3.99
C ILE A 41 -1.15 -6.15 -5.21
N MET A 42 -0.79 -6.63 -6.40
CA MET A 42 -1.25 -6.13 -7.69
C MET A 42 -2.13 -7.17 -8.39
N ASN A 43 -3.03 -6.70 -9.24
CA ASN A 43 -3.72 -7.55 -10.21
C ASN A 43 -3.00 -7.44 -11.55
N ILE A 44 -2.49 -8.56 -12.06
CA ILE A 44 -1.84 -8.67 -13.37
C ILE A 44 -2.47 -9.87 -14.06
N GLU A 45 -3.08 -9.67 -15.23
CA GLU A 45 -3.61 -10.76 -16.08
C GLU A 45 -4.50 -11.77 -15.33
N HIS A 46 -5.42 -11.28 -14.48
CA HIS A 46 -6.29 -12.15 -13.66
C HIS A 46 -5.54 -13.03 -12.67
N LYS A 47 -4.43 -12.54 -12.14
CA LYS A 47 -3.73 -13.13 -11.01
C LYS A 47 -3.33 -12.08 -10.00
N TYR A 48 -3.27 -12.49 -8.74
CA TYR A 48 -2.76 -11.66 -7.68
C TYR A 48 -1.26 -11.88 -7.52
N ASN A 49 -0.52 -10.77 -7.56
CA ASN A 49 0.93 -10.75 -7.45
C ASN A 49 1.32 -9.97 -6.20
N CYS A 50 1.89 -10.66 -5.20
CA CYS A 50 2.43 -10.00 -4.02
C CYS A 50 3.91 -9.65 -4.23
N MET A 51 4.18 -8.35 -4.36
CA MET A 51 5.51 -7.84 -4.71
C MET A 51 6.55 -8.01 -3.60
N VAL A 52 6.12 -7.98 -2.33
CA VAL A 52 7.03 -8.22 -1.20
C VAL A 52 7.31 -9.71 -1.00
N CYS A 53 6.33 -10.57 -1.28
CA CYS A 53 6.48 -12.01 -1.16
C CYS A 53 7.17 -12.64 -2.36
N LYS A 54 7.12 -11.99 -3.54
CA LYS A 54 7.50 -12.54 -4.84
C LYS A 54 6.72 -13.81 -5.17
N THR A 55 5.42 -13.77 -4.92
CA THR A 55 4.50 -14.90 -5.11
C THR A 55 3.29 -14.46 -5.92
N GLU A 56 2.90 -15.33 -6.84
CA GLU A 56 1.68 -15.28 -7.64
C GLU A 56 0.64 -16.25 -7.05
N PHE A 57 -0.64 -15.89 -7.11
CA PHE A 57 -1.75 -16.79 -6.81
C PHE A 57 -2.97 -16.42 -7.65
N ASP A 58 -3.89 -17.38 -7.79
CA ASP A 58 -5.11 -17.22 -8.59
C ASP A 58 -5.97 -16.05 -8.09
N PHE A 59 -6.89 -15.60 -8.96
CA PHE A 59 -7.82 -14.50 -8.66
C PHE A 59 -8.92 -14.91 -7.68
N ASP A 60 -8.50 -15.24 -6.47
CA ASP A 60 -9.33 -15.68 -5.35
C ASP A 60 -9.13 -14.72 -4.18
N ASP A 61 -10.19 -13.98 -3.85
CA ASP A 61 -10.18 -13.00 -2.77
C ASP A 61 -9.99 -13.62 -1.39
N GLU A 62 -10.41 -14.88 -1.18
CA GLU A 62 -10.22 -15.57 0.09
C GLU A 62 -8.75 -15.94 0.28
N HIS A 63 -8.12 -16.56 -0.73
CA HIS A 63 -6.69 -16.81 -0.72
C HIS A 63 -5.87 -15.52 -0.55
N LYS A 64 -6.24 -14.44 -1.25
CA LYS A 64 -5.61 -13.12 -1.09
C LYS A 64 -5.75 -12.60 0.35
N ALA A 65 -6.93 -12.71 0.95
CA ALA A 65 -7.17 -12.26 2.31
C ALA A 65 -6.38 -13.09 3.33
N ASN A 66 -6.28 -14.41 3.12
CA ASN A 66 -5.51 -15.31 3.96
C ASN A 66 -4.00 -15.05 3.83
N HIS A 67 -3.49 -14.82 2.62
CA HIS A 67 -2.10 -14.44 2.37
C HIS A 67 -1.67 -13.22 3.21
N LYS A 68 -2.49 -12.17 3.26
CA LYS A 68 -2.20 -10.95 4.05
C LYS A 68 -2.09 -11.21 5.55
N LYS A 69 -2.77 -12.25 6.06
CA LYS A 69 -2.78 -12.60 7.49
C LYS A 69 -1.57 -13.43 7.90
N LEU A 70 -0.88 -14.08 6.95
CA LEU A 70 0.27 -14.92 7.22
C LEU A 70 1.38 -14.12 7.91
N GLU A 71 1.96 -14.71 8.96
CA GLU A 71 3.03 -14.05 9.71
C GLU A 71 4.27 -13.82 8.84
N THR A 72 4.55 -14.74 7.93
CA THR A 72 5.62 -14.61 6.93
C THR A 72 5.41 -13.41 6.00
N HIS A 73 4.17 -13.12 5.61
CA HIS A 73 3.85 -11.92 4.82
C HIS A 73 4.06 -10.64 5.63
N LYS A 74 3.59 -10.60 6.88
CA LYS A 74 3.80 -9.44 7.78
C LYS A 74 5.28 -9.18 8.03
N GLN A 75 6.09 -10.23 8.24
CA GLN A 75 7.54 -10.13 8.36
C GLN A 75 8.19 -9.58 7.09
N LYS A 76 7.77 -10.02 5.90
CA LYS A 76 8.28 -9.43 4.65
C LYS A 76 7.89 -7.96 4.52
N LEU A 77 6.68 -7.56 4.90
CA LEU A 77 6.26 -6.15 4.89
C LEU A 77 7.11 -5.24 5.80
N THR A 78 7.66 -5.76 6.90
CA THR A 78 8.58 -4.99 7.76
C THR A 78 9.98 -4.87 7.19
N LEU A 79 10.43 -5.86 6.40
CA LEU A 79 11.71 -5.82 5.68
C LEU A 79 11.72 -4.82 4.52
N TYR A 80 10.55 -4.51 3.95
CA TYR A 80 10.40 -3.52 2.87
C TYR A 80 9.60 -2.29 3.34
N PRO A 81 10.11 -1.49 4.30
CA PRO A 81 9.39 -0.32 4.81
C PRO A 81 9.21 0.74 3.72
N HIS A 82 8.24 1.62 3.92
CA HIS A 82 8.14 2.84 3.12
C HIS A 82 9.38 3.72 3.37
N LYS A 83 9.99 4.22 2.30
CA LYS A 83 11.15 5.12 2.36
C LYS A 83 10.74 6.51 2.82
N GLU A 84 11.48 7.03 3.79
CA GLU A 84 11.18 8.30 4.45
C GLU A 84 11.32 9.49 3.50
N ASP A 85 12.32 9.45 2.60
CA ASP A 85 12.60 10.50 1.60
C ASP A 85 11.42 10.78 0.66
N PHE A 86 10.46 9.85 0.56
CA PHE A 86 9.28 9.99 -0.29
C PHE A 86 8.01 10.39 0.48
N GLU A 87 8.10 10.59 1.80
CA GLU A 87 7.04 11.10 2.67
C GLU A 87 5.63 10.51 2.39
N GLU A 88 4.69 11.34 1.93
CA GLU A 88 3.30 11.01 1.65
C GLU A 88 3.09 10.21 0.36
N ASN A 89 4.13 10.03 -0.45
CA ASN A 89 4.06 9.25 -1.68
C ASN A 89 4.08 7.73 -1.42
N LEU A 90 4.42 7.31 -0.19
CA LEU A 90 4.36 5.91 0.26
C LEU A 90 5.05 4.93 -0.69
N ILE A 91 6.32 5.21 -1.00
CA ILE A 91 7.14 4.37 -1.86
C ILE A 91 7.85 3.30 -1.04
N ARG A 92 7.72 2.03 -1.45
CA ARG A 92 8.52 0.92 -0.92
C ARG A 92 9.63 0.58 -1.92
N GLN A 93 10.85 0.43 -1.44
CA GLN A 93 11.95 -0.11 -2.25
C GLN A 93 11.91 -1.64 -2.16
N LEU A 94 11.81 -2.34 -3.29
CA LEU A 94 11.76 -3.81 -3.31
C LEU A 94 13.16 -4.41 -3.54
N ASP A 95 13.97 -3.77 -4.38
CA ASP A 95 15.38 -4.10 -4.64
C ASP A 95 16.10 -2.85 -5.18
N THR A 96 17.29 -2.96 -5.76
CA THR A 96 18.06 -1.81 -6.28
C THR A 96 17.41 -1.10 -7.46
N GLU A 97 16.60 -1.81 -8.24
CA GLU A 97 16.07 -1.34 -9.53
C GLU A 97 14.55 -1.15 -9.51
N THR A 98 13.86 -1.71 -8.51
CA THR A 98 12.41 -1.77 -8.46
C THR A 98 11.88 -1.13 -7.19
N CYS A 99 10.88 -0.28 -7.36
CA CYS A 99 10.10 0.29 -6.27
C CYS A 99 8.60 0.09 -6.52
N TYR A 100 7.84 0.20 -5.44
CA TYR A 100 6.41 0.03 -5.45
C TYR A 100 5.73 1.27 -4.90
N CYS A 101 4.80 1.83 -5.66
CA CYS A 101 4.00 2.97 -5.27
C CYS A 101 2.72 2.50 -4.59
N THR A 102 2.61 2.70 -3.27
CA THR A 102 1.41 2.30 -2.52
C THR A 102 0.19 3.14 -2.86
N ILE A 103 0.40 4.41 -3.26
CA ILE A 103 -0.68 5.31 -3.67
C ILE A 103 -1.34 4.82 -4.96
N CYS A 104 -0.54 4.46 -5.95
CA CYS A 104 -1.01 4.05 -7.26
C CYS A 104 -1.25 2.54 -7.38
N GLY A 105 -0.67 1.73 -6.49
CA GLY A 105 -0.77 0.27 -6.55
C GLY A 105 0.03 -0.37 -7.68
N VAL A 106 1.17 0.23 -8.04
CA VAL A 106 1.99 -0.21 -9.20
C VAL A 106 3.45 -0.41 -8.82
N SER A 107 4.09 -1.36 -9.51
CA SER A 107 5.54 -1.56 -9.51
C SER A 107 6.17 -0.77 -10.66
N LEU A 108 7.31 -0.15 -10.41
CA LEU A 108 8.03 0.64 -11.40
C LEU A 108 9.53 0.64 -11.13
N SER A 109 10.31 0.90 -12.19
CA SER A 109 11.76 1.07 -12.07
C SER A 109 12.11 2.32 -11.25
N THR A 110 13.16 2.24 -10.44
CA THR A 110 13.73 3.37 -9.69
C THR A 110 14.10 4.54 -10.58
N HIS A 111 14.58 4.29 -11.80
CA HIS A 111 14.89 5.32 -12.80
C HIS A 111 13.65 6.12 -13.25
N SER A 112 12.48 5.50 -13.22
CA SER A 112 11.21 6.14 -13.60
C SER A 112 10.45 6.75 -12.43
N LEU A 113 10.93 6.58 -11.19
CA LEU A 113 10.22 6.98 -9.98
C LEU A 113 9.91 8.46 -9.95
N MET A 114 10.91 9.32 -10.17
CA MET A 114 10.70 10.78 -10.12
C MET A 114 9.71 11.25 -11.19
N ARG A 115 9.79 10.68 -12.40
CA ARG A 115 8.83 10.95 -13.47
C ARG A 115 7.42 10.53 -13.06
N HIS A 116 7.27 9.33 -12.49
CA HIS A 116 5.98 8.86 -11.97
C HIS A 116 5.40 9.81 -10.90
N LEU A 117 6.21 10.23 -9.92
CA LEU A 117 5.78 11.13 -8.86
C LEU A 117 5.37 12.52 -9.38
N SER A 118 6.04 13.00 -10.43
CA SER A 118 5.69 14.27 -11.07
C SER A 118 4.43 14.22 -11.93
N ALA A 119 4.02 13.02 -12.36
CA ALA A 119 2.91 12.84 -13.29
C ALA A 119 1.58 13.27 -12.66
N GLY A 120 0.70 13.86 -13.49
CA GLY A 120 -0.62 14.31 -13.04
C GLY A 120 -1.48 13.19 -12.46
N VAL A 121 -1.34 11.97 -12.99
CA VAL A 121 -2.06 10.78 -12.51
C VAL A 121 -1.71 10.46 -11.06
N HIS A 122 -0.41 10.42 -10.72
CA HIS A 122 0.03 10.16 -9.34
C HIS A 122 -0.46 11.25 -8.38
N LYS A 123 -0.32 12.53 -8.77
CA LYS A 123 -0.79 13.66 -7.97
C LYS A 123 -2.29 13.57 -7.69
N MET A 124 -3.09 13.18 -8.69
CA MET A 124 -4.52 12.97 -8.53
C MET A 124 -4.85 11.83 -7.56
N GLU A 125 -4.17 10.67 -7.67
CA GLU A 125 -4.38 9.55 -6.73
C GLU A 125 -3.97 9.91 -5.30
N LEU A 126 -2.90 10.68 -5.13
CA LEU A 126 -2.48 11.20 -3.83
C LEU A 126 -3.55 12.14 -3.23
N ILE A 127 -4.12 13.04 -4.03
CA ILE A 127 -5.23 13.90 -3.60
C ILE A 127 -6.45 13.06 -3.19
N LYS A 128 -6.80 12.03 -3.96
CA LYS A 128 -7.89 11.10 -3.60
C LYS A 128 -7.61 10.41 -2.26
N ALA A 129 -6.39 9.92 -2.05
CA ALA A 129 -5.98 9.27 -0.81
C ALA A 129 -6.08 10.22 0.40
N LYS A 130 -5.72 11.50 0.23
CA LYS A 130 -5.90 12.56 1.24
C LYS A 130 -7.38 12.84 1.49
N ASN A 131 -8.16 13.10 0.45
CA ASN A 131 -9.59 13.46 0.55
C ASN A 131 -10.40 12.36 1.25
N ARG A 132 -10.16 11.10 0.91
CA ARG A 132 -10.79 9.95 1.60
C ARG A 132 -10.53 9.95 3.10
N ALA A 133 -9.38 10.45 3.54
CA ALA A 133 -9.04 10.54 4.97
C ALA A 133 -9.83 11.63 5.70
N TYR A 134 -10.18 12.73 5.01
CA TYR A 134 -10.99 13.83 5.55
C TYR A 134 -12.48 13.50 5.60
N THR A 135 -12.99 12.78 4.60
CA THR A 135 -14.41 12.41 4.52
C THR A 135 -14.77 11.21 5.40
N TYR A 136 -13.77 10.53 5.97
CA TYR A 136 -14.00 9.37 6.81
C TYR A 136 -14.50 9.78 8.20
N LYS A 137 -15.76 9.44 8.49
CA LYS A 137 -16.30 9.42 9.84
C LYS A 137 -16.04 8.02 10.42
N PRO A 138 -15.33 7.88 11.55
CA PRO A 138 -15.30 6.61 12.28
C PRO A 138 -16.74 6.17 12.54
N LEU A 139 -17.05 4.90 12.27
CA LEU A 139 -18.27 4.31 12.83
C LEU A 139 -18.06 4.28 14.34
N GLU A 140 -18.91 4.99 15.07
CA GLU A 140 -19.00 4.96 16.54
C GLU A 140 -19.45 3.58 17.03
#